data_AF-A0A2P2JJ14-F1
#
_entry.id   AF-A0A2P2JJ14-F1
#
_cell.length_a   1.000
_cell.length_b   1.000
_cell.length_c   1.000
_cell.angle_alpha   90.00
_cell.angle_beta   90.00
_cell.angle_gamma   90.00
#
_symmetry.space_group_name_H-M   'P 1'
#
loop_
_entity.id
_entity.type
_entity.pdbx_description
1 polymer ?
#
loop_
_entity_poly.entity_id
_entity_poly.type
_entity_poly.pdbx_seq_one_letter_code
_entity_poly.pdbx_strand_id
1 'polypeptide(L)'
;MASVFLYHVVGDLTVGKPEMVEFCETETVESAIRAIGESTECGIPVWKRRSQVGVLETSEMRQQRFLGILNSLDIVAFLSRTECLQDQEKAMKTPVSEVVVPNNSLLKLVDPAARLAH
;
A
#
# COMPACT_ATOMS: atom_id res chain seq x y z
N MET A 1 2.96 21.79 5.65
CA MET A 1 2.13 22.63 6.53
C MET A 1 1.64 21.75 7.66
N ALA A 2 1.81 22.16 8.92
CA ALA A 2 1.17 21.45 10.03
C ALA A 2 -0.33 21.72 9.95
N SER A 3 -1.15 20.69 9.69
CA SER A 3 -2.59 20.84 9.86
C SER A 3 -2.85 20.92 11.36
N VAL A 4 -3.40 22.06 11.80
CA VAL A 4 -4.07 22.10 13.10
C VAL A 4 -5.28 21.18 12.95
N PHE A 5 -5.50 20.27 13.91
CA PHE A 5 -6.75 19.51 13.99
C PHE A 5 -7.89 20.49 14.28
N LEU A 6 -8.45 21.10 13.23
CA LEU A 6 -9.42 22.18 13.35
C LEU A 6 -10.74 21.67 13.96
N TYR A 7 -11.09 20.43 13.64
CA TYR A 7 -12.36 19.84 14.04
C TYR A 7 -12.19 18.56 14.85
N HIS A 8 -10.95 18.08 15.05
CA HIS A 8 -10.62 16.81 15.72
C HIS A 8 -11.39 15.62 15.12
N VAL A 9 -11.61 15.69 13.81
CA VAL A 9 -12.25 14.63 13.03
C VAL A 9 -11.23 13.90 12.18
N VAL A 10 -11.56 12.68 11.77
CA VAL A 10 -10.69 11.85 10.94
C VAL A 10 -10.33 12.55 9.63
N GLY A 11 -11.24 13.34 9.05
CA GLY A 11 -10.97 14.13 7.85
C GLY A 11 -9.76 15.06 7.97
N ASP A 12 -9.44 15.56 9.17
CA ASP A 12 -8.28 16.44 9.41
C ASP A 12 -6.94 15.71 9.13
N LEU A 13 -6.91 14.38 9.28
CA LEU A 13 -5.72 13.54 9.00
C LEU A 13 -5.48 13.34 7.50
N THR A 14 -6.50 13.57 6.67
CA THR A 14 -6.46 13.34 5.23
C THR A 14 -6.31 14.62 4.42
N VAL A 15 -6.29 15.79 5.06
CA VAL A 15 -6.16 17.09 4.37
C VAL A 15 -4.83 17.16 3.62
N GLY A 16 -4.90 17.36 2.30
CA GLY A 16 -3.73 17.47 1.43
C GLY A 16 -2.99 16.15 1.17
N LYS A 17 -3.48 15.02 1.70
CA LYS A 17 -2.99 13.69 1.31
C LYS A 17 -3.41 13.39 -0.13
N PRO A 18 -2.55 12.78 -0.95
CA PRO A 18 -2.93 12.36 -2.29
C PRO A 18 -3.99 11.26 -2.23
N GLU A 19 -4.66 11.03 -3.36
CA GLU A 19 -5.55 9.88 -3.50
C GLU A 19 -4.74 8.57 -3.35
N MET A 20 -5.35 7.59 -2.68
CA MET A 20 -4.75 6.27 -2.51
C MET A 20 -4.77 5.48 -3.83
N VAL A 21 -3.59 5.29 -4.41
CA VAL A 21 -3.37 4.52 -5.64
C VAL A 21 -3.16 3.04 -5.33
N GLU A 22 -3.80 2.16 -6.12
CA GLU A 22 -3.62 0.72 -5.99
C GLU A 22 -2.34 0.23 -6.66
N PHE A 23 -1.46 -0.45 -5.92
CA PHE A 23 -0.35 -1.22 -6.50
C PHE A 23 -0.74 -2.71 -6.57
N CYS A 24 -0.71 -3.30 -7.76
CA CYS A 24 -1.21 -4.67 -7.98
C CYS A 24 -0.23 -5.72 -7.42
N GLU A 25 -0.75 -6.76 -6.76
CA GLU A 25 0.05 -7.82 -6.12
C GLU A 25 0.98 -8.57 -7.10
N THR A 26 0.65 -8.54 -8.39
CA THR A 26 1.42 -9.20 -9.45
C THR A 26 2.53 -8.33 -10.04
N GLU A 27 2.60 -7.05 -9.66
CA GLU A 27 3.71 -6.17 -10.05
C GLU A 27 5.02 -6.65 -9.47
N THR A 28 6.13 -6.27 -10.11
CA THR A 28 7.46 -6.74 -9.73
C THR A 28 8.08 -5.91 -8.62
N VAL A 29 9.09 -6.47 -7.96
CA VAL A 29 9.97 -5.75 -7.02
C VAL A 29 10.59 -4.52 -7.68
N GLU A 30 11.02 -4.60 -8.94
CA GLU A 30 11.55 -3.45 -9.68
C GLU A 30 10.52 -2.32 -9.82
N SER A 31 9.30 -2.64 -10.25
CA SER A 31 8.19 -1.68 -10.34
C SER A 31 7.90 -1.04 -8.98
N ALA A 32 7.95 -1.84 -7.90
CA ALA A 32 7.70 -1.37 -6.54
C ALA A 32 8.79 -0.40 -6.06
N ILE A 33 10.07 -0.67 -6.34
CA ILE A 33 11.18 0.23 -6.01
C ILE A 33 10.96 1.60 -6.64
N ARG A 34 10.59 1.62 -7.93
CA ARG A 34 10.29 2.87 -8.65
C ARG A 34 9.10 3.61 -8.01
N ALA A 35 8.00 2.89 -7.78
CA ALA A 35 6.79 3.47 -7.19
C ALA A 35 7.04 4.02 -5.78
N ILE A 36 7.82 3.33 -4.95
CA ILE A 36 8.21 3.82 -3.61
C ILE A 36 9.08 5.08 -3.72
N GLY A 37 10.02 5.13 -4.68
CA GLY A 37 10.87 6.29 -4.90
C GLY A 37 10.13 7.54 -5.41
N GLU A 38 9.03 7.35 -6.14
CA GLU A 38 8.16 8.41 -6.63
C GLU A 38 7.07 8.81 -5.63
N SER A 39 6.79 7.97 -4.64
CA SER A 39 5.76 8.19 -3.63
C SER A 39 6.16 9.27 -2.63
N THR A 40 5.24 10.18 -2.33
CA THR A 40 5.39 11.14 -1.22
C THR A 40 5.12 10.50 0.15
N GLU A 41 4.55 9.30 0.15
CA GLU A 41 4.28 8.46 1.32
C GLU A 41 5.32 7.33 1.35
N CYS A 42 6.01 7.08 2.47
CA CYS A 42 7.15 6.16 2.56
C CYS A 42 6.84 4.66 2.33
N GLY A 43 5.66 4.33 1.81
CA GLY A 43 5.25 2.98 1.45
C GLY A 43 4.10 3.01 0.45
N ILE A 44 3.98 1.94 -0.33
CA ILE A 44 2.90 1.74 -1.30
C ILE A 44 1.96 0.65 -0.79
N PRO A 45 0.65 0.91 -0.78
CA PRO A 45 -0.30 -0.13 -0.44
C PRO A 45 -0.46 -1.13 -1.60
N VAL A 46 -0.63 -2.42 -1.28
CA VAL A 46 -0.68 -3.52 -2.25
C VAL A 46 -2.06 -4.18 -2.25
N TRP A 47 -2.60 -4.47 -3.42
CA TRP A 47 -3.91 -5.08 -3.60
C TRP A 47 -3.90 -6.28 -4.54
N LYS A 48 -4.76 -7.24 -4.22
CA LYS A 48 -5.13 -8.30 -5.17
C LYS A 48 -5.69 -7.71 -6.45
N ARG A 49 -5.39 -8.38 -7.56
CA ARG A 49 -5.96 -8.01 -8.86
C ARG A 49 -7.50 -8.06 -8.79
N ARG A 50 -8.16 -7.10 -9.45
CA ARG A 50 -9.63 -7.12 -9.59
C ARG A 50 -10.06 -8.39 -10.33
N SER A 51 -10.99 -9.14 -9.75
CA SER A 51 -11.46 -10.41 -10.31
C SER A 51 -12.37 -10.24 -11.53
N GLN A 52 -13.08 -9.12 -11.64
CA GLN A 52 -14.01 -8.85 -12.76
C GLN A 52 -13.87 -7.40 -13.23
N VAL A 53 -13.58 -7.23 -14.51
CA VAL A 53 -13.49 -5.92 -15.17
C VAL A 53 -14.91 -5.43 -15.48
N GLY A 54 -15.30 -4.25 -14.98
CA GLY A 54 -16.58 -3.60 -15.30
C GLY A 54 -17.66 -3.65 -14.21
N VAL A 55 -17.40 -4.32 -13.08
CA VAL A 55 -18.27 -4.23 -11.89
C VAL A 55 -17.84 -3.04 -11.05
N LEU A 56 -18.79 -2.18 -10.66
CA LEU A 56 -18.55 -1.11 -9.69
C LEU A 56 -18.25 -1.75 -8.33
N GLU A 57 -17.02 -1.63 -7.89
CA GLU A 57 -16.57 -2.22 -6.63
C GLU A 57 -17.05 -1.37 -5.44
N THR A 58 -17.63 -2.00 -4.43
CA THR A 58 -17.94 -1.31 -3.17
C THR A 58 -16.67 -1.12 -2.33
N SER A 59 -16.71 -0.19 -1.38
CA SER A 59 -15.56 0.06 -0.50
C SER A 59 -15.16 -1.18 0.30
N GLU A 60 -16.12 -2.02 0.72
CA GLU A 60 -15.86 -3.28 1.42
C GLU A 60 -15.15 -4.30 0.53
N MET A 61 -15.58 -4.44 -0.73
CA MET A 61 -14.90 -5.32 -1.70
C MET A 61 -13.46 -4.86 -1.95
N ARG A 62 -13.25 -3.54 -2.08
CA ARG A 62 -11.91 -2.95 -2.22
C ARG A 62 -11.03 -3.25 -1.01
N GLN A 63 -11.59 -3.16 0.20
CA GLN A 63 -10.87 -3.48 1.44
C GLN A 63 -10.51 -4.97 1.54
N GLN A 64 -11.35 -5.88 1.03
CA GLN A 64 -11.04 -7.32 1.01
C GLN A 64 -9.89 -7.69 0.06
N ARG A 65 -9.65 -6.89 -0.97
CA ARG A 65 -8.50 -7.06 -1.88
C ARG A 65 -7.21 -6.48 -1.33
N PHE A 66 -7.28 -5.56 -0.37
CA PHE A 66 -6.07 -4.99 0.23
C PHE A 66 -5.28 -6.10 0.93
N LEU A 67 -3.97 -6.15 0.64
CA LEU A 67 -3.06 -7.14 1.20
C LEU A 67 -2.24 -6.55 2.34
N GLY A 68 -1.68 -5.37 2.15
CA GLY A 68 -0.75 -4.78 3.10
C GLY A 68 -0.06 -3.55 2.53
N ILE A 69 0.89 -3.00 3.28
CA ILE A 69 1.73 -1.88 2.85
C ILE A 69 3.14 -2.42 2.63
N LEU A 70 3.71 -2.12 1.47
CA LEU A 70 5.08 -2.46 1.12
C LEU A 70 5.93 -1.19 1.15
N ASN A 71 7.04 -1.22 1.89
CA ASN A 71 7.97 -0.09 2.00
C ASN A 71 9.42 -0.51 1.65
N SER A 72 10.34 0.46 1.70
CA SER A 72 11.74 0.23 1.34
C SER A 72 12.44 -0.79 2.26
N LEU A 73 12.07 -0.87 3.53
CA LEU A 73 12.64 -1.87 4.46
C LEU A 73 12.21 -3.29 4.10
N ASP A 74 10.96 -3.48 3.68
CA ASP A 74 10.47 -4.78 3.23
C ASP A 74 11.24 -5.26 1.99
N ILE A 75 11.49 -4.34 1.04
CA ILE A 75 12.28 -4.61 -0.17
C ILE A 75 13.72 -4.98 0.21
N VAL A 76 14.37 -4.20 1.08
CA VAL A 76 15.75 -4.49 1.52
C VAL A 76 15.82 -5.82 2.25
N ALA A 77 14.87 -6.10 3.14
CA ALA A 77 14.80 -7.37 3.86
C ALA A 77 14.63 -8.55 2.88
N PHE A 78 13.82 -8.41 1.84
CA PHE A 78 13.66 -9.42 0.80
C PHE A 78 14.94 -9.61 -0.02
N LEU A 79 15.52 -8.53 -0.55
CA LEU A 79 16.72 -8.60 -1.38
C LEU A 79 17.96 -9.07 -0.62
N SER A 80 17.98 -8.94 0.71
CA SER A 80 19.05 -9.44 1.56
C SER A 80 19.09 -10.97 1.70
N ARG A 81 18.06 -11.68 1.23
CA ARG A 81 18.00 -13.15 1.29
C ARG A 81 19.02 -13.75 0.33
N THR A 82 19.65 -14.86 0.75
CA THR A 82 20.72 -15.53 -0.01
C THR A 82 20.30 -15.85 -1.44
N GLU A 83 19.06 -16.28 -1.66
CA GLU A 83 18.54 -16.63 -2.98
C GLU A 83 18.46 -15.42 -3.92
N CYS A 84 18.14 -14.25 -3.36
CA CYS A 84 18.05 -13.01 -4.14
C CYS A 84 19.43 -12.46 -4.50
N LEU A 85 20.44 -12.71 -3.67
CA LEU A 85 21.83 -12.33 -3.93
C LEU A 85 22.48 -13.22 -5.00
N GLN A 86 22.04 -14.47 -5.13
CA GLN A 86 22.54 -15.41 -6.14
C GLN A 86 21.99 -15.12 -7.54
N ASP A 87 20.75 -14.65 -7.64
CA ASP A 87 20.09 -14.31 -8.89
C ASP A 87 19.28 -13.01 -8.75
N GLN A 88 20.00 -11.90 -8.89
CA GLN A 88 19.42 -10.56 -8.74
C GLN A 88 18.37 -10.25 -9.82
N GLU A 89 18.58 -10.73 -11.06
CA GLU A 89 17.62 -10.49 -12.14
C GLU A 89 16.28 -11.16 -11.83
N LYS A 90 16.31 -12.40 -11.34
CA LYS A 90 15.11 -13.10 -10.90
C LYS A 90 14.46 -12.39 -9.71
N ALA A 91 15.24 -11.96 -8.72
CA ALA A 91 14.73 -11.25 -7.54
C ALA A 91 13.99 -9.95 -7.91
N MET A 92 14.49 -9.21 -8.89
CA MET A 92 13.84 -7.98 -9.37
C MET A 92 12.51 -8.24 -10.08
N LYS A 93 12.35 -9.42 -10.70
CA LYS A 93 11.10 -9.84 -11.37
C LYS A 93 10.11 -10.55 -10.45
N THR A 94 10.47 -10.79 -9.19
CA THR A 94 9.57 -11.42 -8.21
C THR A 94 8.32 -10.57 -8.01
N PRO A 95 7.11 -11.17 -8.02
CA PRO A 95 5.87 -10.48 -7.67
C PRO A 95 5.88 -9.95 -6.24
N VAL A 96 5.35 -8.76 -6.02
CA VAL A 96 5.29 -8.18 -4.66
C VAL A 96 4.39 -8.94 -3.70
N SER A 97 3.48 -9.78 -4.18
CA SER A 97 2.69 -10.70 -3.35
C SER A 97 3.55 -11.68 -2.54
N GLU A 98 4.79 -11.96 -2.97
CA GLU A 98 5.74 -12.82 -2.26
C GLU A 98 6.59 -12.04 -1.23
N VAL A 99 6.51 -10.71 -1.26
CA VAL A 99 7.33 -9.81 -0.44
C VAL A 99 6.51 -9.13 0.65
N VAL A 100 5.32 -8.63 0.30
CA VAL A 100 4.44 -7.92 1.22
C VAL A 100 3.98 -8.86 2.33
N VAL A 101 4.03 -8.39 3.59
CA VAL A 101 3.46 -9.12 4.72
C VAL A 101 1.95 -8.87 4.74
N PRO A 102 1.10 -9.91 4.57
CA PRO A 102 -0.34 -9.71 4.58
C PRO A 102 -0.84 -9.18 5.91
N ASN A 103 -1.47 -8.01 5.89
CA ASN A 103 -2.10 -7.40 7.05
C ASN A 103 -3.28 -6.50 6.62
N ASN A 104 -4.45 -7.11 6.47
CA ASN A 104 -5.67 -6.42 6.06
C ASN A 104 -6.15 -5.37 7.08
N SER A 105 -5.68 -5.45 8.33
CA SER A 105 -6.07 -4.50 9.38
C SER A 105 -5.43 -3.12 9.24
N LEU A 106 -4.40 -2.98 8.39
CA LEU A 106 -3.75 -1.69 8.12
C LEU A 106 -4.61 -0.72 7.30
N LEU A 107 -5.64 -1.23 6.61
CA LEU A 107 -6.60 -0.41 5.89
C LEU A 107 -7.92 -0.36 6.65
N LYS A 108 -8.39 0.85 6.94
CA LYS A 108 -9.69 1.07 7.56
C LYS A 108 -10.44 2.17 6.84
N LEU A 109 -11.69 1.89 6.48
CA LEU A 109 -12.63 2.89 5.99
C LEU A 109 -13.27 3.56 7.20
N VAL A 110 -13.19 4.90 7.23
CA VAL A 110 -13.70 5.70 8.33
C VAL A 110 -14.45 6.88 7.76
N ASP A 111 -15.59 7.21 8.37
CA ASP A 111 -16.32 8.43 8.05
C ASP A 111 -15.42 9.65 8.33
N PRO A 112 -15.20 10.55 7.36
CA PRO A 112 -14.43 11.78 7.58
C PRO A 112 -14.96 12.63 8.75
N ALA A 113 -16.25 12.56 9.05
CA ALA A 113 -16.88 13.27 10.16
C ALA A 113 -16.74 12.56 11.52
N ALA A 114 -16.20 11.34 11.56
CA ALA A 114 -15.96 10.62 12.80
C ALA A 114 -14.97 11.40 13.68
N ARG A 115 -15.34 11.60 14.94
CA ARG A 115 -14.47 12.26 15.92
C ARG A 115 -13.38 11.30 16.38
N LEU A 116 -12.16 11.82 16.52
CA LEU A 116 -11.10 11.13 17.23
C LEU A 116 -11.44 11.19 18.73
N ALA A 117 -11.93 10.08 19.29
CA ALA A 117 -12.19 10.01 20.73
C ALA A 117 -10.86 10.07 21.52
N HIS A 118 -10.84 10.82 22.61
CA HIS A 118 -9.73 10.83 23.59
C HIS A 118 -9.73 9.57 24.45
#